data_AF-A0A0X3PU13-F1
#
_entry.id   AF-A0A0X3PU13-F1
#
_cell.length_a   1.000
_cell.length_b   1.000
_cell.length_c   1.000
_cell.angle_alpha   90.00
_cell.angle_beta   90.00
_cell.angle_gamma   90.00
#
_symmetry.space_group_name_H-M   'P 1'
#
loop_
_entity.id
_entity.type
_entity.pdbx_description
1 polymer ?
#
loop_
_entity_poly.entity_id
_entity_poly.type
_entity_poly.pdbx_seq_one_letter_code
_entity_poly.pdbx_strand_id
1 'polypeptide(L)'
;KTDTMLTQGETSETTHSPGVKTDTLLTKGGITETMHSPGVTTESMLTQGGNTASMHSSGVQTEAMPTQGGSIITMHSSGVKTETMPTKGGKTETLYSSGVKTETKLTQGGNRKTMYSSGVKTETMLTQGGNRKTMHSSGVKTEKLLTQGGNTENMPSSRVKTETMLTQGGTTATLHSTTALILILVPRLI
;
A
#
# COMPACT_ATOMS: atom_id res chain seq x y z
N LYS A 1 2.33 -8.05 25.98
CA LYS A 1 2.94 -8.74 24.82
C LYS A 1 1.96 -9.81 24.41
N THR A 2 1.53 -9.82 23.15
CA THR A 2 0.62 -10.82 22.61
C THR A 2 1.27 -11.38 21.35
N ASP A 3 1.50 -12.69 21.30
CA ASP A 3 2.35 -13.29 20.27
C ASP A 3 1.62 -13.37 18.91
N THR A 4 0.30 -13.62 18.90
CA THR A 4 -0.48 -13.58 17.67
C THR A 4 -1.94 -13.23 17.95
N MET A 5 -2.52 -12.33 17.17
CA MET A 5 -3.95 -12.04 17.16
C MET A 5 -4.56 -12.51 15.83
N LEU A 6 -5.66 -13.28 15.89
CA LEU A 6 -6.27 -13.95 14.75
C LEU A 6 -7.74 -13.55 14.61
N THR A 7 -8.12 -13.11 13.41
CA THR A 7 -9.52 -12.88 13.01
C THR A 7 -9.84 -13.78 11.81
N GLN A 8 -10.82 -14.67 11.95
CA GLN A 8 -11.25 -15.66 10.93
C GLN A 8 -12.75 -15.96 11.04
N GLY A 9 -13.47 -16.02 9.91
CA GLY A 9 -14.89 -16.43 9.87
C GLY A 9 -15.57 -16.18 8.52
N GLU A 10 -16.85 -16.55 8.36
CA GLU A 10 -17.69 -16.13 7.23
C GLU A 10 -18.02 -14.63 7.30
N THR A 11 -18.27 -14.14 8.52
CA THR A 11 -18.38 -12.73 8.92
C THR A 11 -17.68 -12.53 10.28
N SER A 12 -16.84 -11.51 10.43
CA SER A 12 -16.18 -11.18 11.71
C SER A 12 -15.97 -9.68 11.86
N GLU A 13 -16.23 -9.15 13.06
CA GLU A 13 -15.95 -7.78 13.45
C GLU A 13 -15.04 -7.77 14.68
N THR A 14 -13.95 -7.00 14.64
CA THR A 14 -13.02 -6.91 15.76
C THR A 14 -12.55 -5.48 16.00
N THR A 15 -12.44 -5.10 17.28
CA THR A 15 -11.92 -3.80 17.71
C THR A 15 -10.75 -4.00 18.64
N HIS A 16 -9.62 -3.37 18.35
CA HIS A 16 -8.42 -3.43 19.17
C HIS A 16 -8.21 -2.12 19.94
N SER A 17 -7.84 -2.24 21.21
CA SER A 17 -7.60 -1.12 22.12
C SER A 17 -6.35 -0.30 21.74
N PRO A 18 -6.16 0.91 22.28
CA PRO A 18 -4.97 1.73 22.04
C PRO A 18 -3.68 1.07 22.56
N GLY A 19 -2.55 1.37 21.92
CA GLY A 19 -1.22 0.97 22.42
C GLY A 19 -0.90 -0.52 22.26
N VAL A 20 -1.61 -1.22 21.38
CA VAL A 20 -1.40 -2.64 21.10
C VAL A 20 -0.01 -2.88 20.51
N LYS A 21 0.74 -3.79 21.14
CA LYS A 21 2.02 -4.31 20.67
C LYS A 21 1.91 -5.82 20.47
N THR A 22 2.04 -6.27 19.22
CA THR A 22 1.88 -7.67 18.83
C THR A 22 2.96 -8.12 17.87
N ASP A 23 3.37 -9.37 17.95
CA ASP A 23 4.33 -9.87 16.96
C ASP A 23 3.59 -10.05 15.62
N THR A 24 2.43 -10.73 15.62
CA THR A 24 1.61 -10.90 14.41
C THR A 24 0.13 -10.56 14.62
N LEU A 25 -0.47 -9.84 13.68
CA LEU A 25 -1.92 -9.70 13.49
C LEU A 25 -2.32 -10.33 12.16
N LEU A 26 -3.21 -11.32 12.20
CA LEU A 26 -3.67 -12.06 11.03
C LEU A 26 -5.17 -11.93 10.81
N THR A 27 -5.56 -11.50 9.62
CA THR A 27 -6.94 -11.49 9.12
C THR A 27 -7.08 -12.44 7.94
N LYS A 28 -8.00 -13.40 8.01
CA LYS A 28 -8.17 -14.45 6.98
C LYS A 28 -9.63 -14.77 6.64
N GLY A 29 -9.97 -14.66 5.36
CA GLY A 29 -11.20 -15.21 4.78
C GLY A 29 -12.51 -14.47 5.12
N GLY A 30 -13.59 -14.84 4.43
CA GLY A 30 -14.95 -14.30 4.64
C GLY A 30 -15.09 -12.79 4.44
N ILE A 31 -16.09 -12.19 5.09
CA ILE A 31 -16.25 -10.75 5.24
C ILE A 31 -15.68 -10.37 6.61
N THR A 32 -14.57 -9.63 6.64
CA THR A 32 -13.97 -9.22 7.92
C THR A 32 -13.86 -7.70 8.02
N GLU A 33 -14.33 -7.14 9.13
CA GLU A 33 -14.21 -5.74 9.49
C GLU A 33 -13.31 -5.62 10.74
N THR A 34 -12.27 -4.79 10.66
CA THR A 34 -11.32 -4.59 11.77
C THR A 34 -11.14 -3.10 12.06
N MET A 35 -11.24 -2.72 13.34
CA MET A 35 -10.97 -1.36 13.79
C MET A 35 -9.81 -1.35 14.78
N HIS A 36 -8.82 -0.50 14.48
CA HIS A 36 -7.65 -0.31 15.31
C HIS A 36 -7.59 1.11 15.89
N SER A 37 -7.54 1.16 17.21
CA SER A 37 -7.29 2.38 17.98
C SER A 37 -5.86 2.90 17.77
N PRO A 38 -5.55 4.13 18.22
CA PRO A 38 -4.22 4.73 18.04
C PRO A 38 -3.07 3.90 18.60
N GLY A 39 -1.92 3.96 17.94
CA GLY A 39 -0.65 3.47 18.48
C GLY A 39 -0.44 1.96 18.35
N VAL A 40 -0.90 1.36 17.26
CA VAL A 40 -0.60 -0.05 16.95
C VAL A 40 0.84 -0.19 16.47
N THR A 41 1.61 -1.04 17.14
CA THR A 41 2.94 -1.45 16.71
C THR A 41 2.96 -2.96 16.52
N THR A 42 3.35 -3.44 15.34
CA THR A 42 3.43 -4.88 15.09
C THR A 42 4.59 -5.25 14.18
N GLU A 43 5.13 -6.45 14.32
CA GLU A 43 6.13 -6.94 13.35
C GLU A 43 5.42 -7.28 12.02
N SER A 44 4.28 -7.97 12.08
CA SER A 44 3.57 -8.42 10.88
C SER A 44 2.06 -8.21 10.96
N MET A 45 1.49 -7.58 9.93
CA MET A 45 0.05 -7.38 9.76
C MET A 45 -0.39 -8.02 8.44
N LEU A 46 -0.84 -9.28 8.50
CA LEU A 46 -1.13 -10.11 7.33
C LEU A 46 -2.64 -10.14 7.05
N THR A 47 -3.02 -9.85 5.80
CA THR A 47 -4.40 -10.01 5.31
C THR A 47 -4.45 -11.00 4.15
N GLN A 48 -5.28 -12.04 4.26
CA GLN A 48 -5.42 -13.08 3.24
C GLN A 48 -6.87 -13.36 2.84
N GLY A 49 -7.18 -13.14 1.55
CA GLY A 49 -8.44 -13.54 0.91
C GLY A 49 -9.69 -12.84 1.45
N GLY A 50 -10.85 -13.20 0.90
CA GLY A 50 -12.15 -12.67 1.32
C GLY A 50 -12.39 -11.21 0.94
N ASN A 51 -13.43 -10.62 1.52
CA ASN A 51 -13.68 -9.18 1.53
C ASN A 51 -13.26 -8.67 2.90
N THR A 52 -12.12 -7.99 2.98
CA THR A 52 -11.64 -7.43 4.25
C THR A 52 -11.74 -5.91 4.19
N ALA A 53 -12.33 -5.28 5.20
CA ALA A 53 -12.09 -3.88 5.46
C ALA A 53 -11.43 -3.64 6.83
N SER A 54 -10.48 -2.71 6.83
CA SER A 54 -9.72 -2.37 8.02
C SER A 54 -9.59 -0.87 8.16
N MET A 55 -9.80 -0.36 9.37
CA MET A 55 -9.66 1.05 9.71
C MET A 55 -8.66 1.23 10.84
N HIS A 56 -7.65 2.07 10.60
CA HIS A 56 -6.66 2.47 11.58
C HIS A 56 -6.73 3.98 11.82
N SER A 57 -6.99 4.36 13.07
CA SER A 57 -7.20 5.74 13.47
C SER A 57 -5.92 6.59 13.50
N SER A 58 -4.80 6.08 14.02
CA SER A 58 -3.50 6.78 13.92
C SER A 58 -2.31 5.92 14.38
N GLY A 59 -1.10 6.28 13.93
CA GLY A 59 0.14 5.82 14.54
C GLY A 59 0.39 4.33 14.35
N VAL A 60 0.25 3.85 13.10
CA VAL A 60 0.57 2.46 12.74
C VAL A 60 2.05 2.36 12.42
N GLN A 61 2.76 1.50 13.13
CA GLN A 61 4.14 1.15 12.86
C GLN A 61 4.23 -0.36 12.64
N THR A 62 4.66 -0.75 11.45
CA THR A 62 4.71 -2.15 11.06
C THR A 62 5.95 -2.48 10.25
N GLU A 63 6.62 -3.59 10.54
CA GLU A 63 7.74 -4.05 9.69
C GLU A 63 7.23 -4.61 8.36
N ALA A 64 6.22 -5.48 8.40
CA ALA A 64 5.61 -6.06 7.21
C ALA A 64 4.06 -6.00 7.21
N MET A 65 3.47 -5.47 6.13
CA MET A 65 2.02 -5.53 5.89
C MET A 65 1.69 -6.30 4.60
N PRO A 66 1.88 -7.64 4.57
CA PRO A 66 1.54 -8.46 3.43
C PRO A 66 0.04 -8.58 3.19
N THR A 67 -0.35 -8.46 1.93
CA THR A 67 -1.74 -8.64 1.46
C THR A 67 -1.81 -9.64 0.32
N GLN A 68 -2.71 -10.62 0.39
CA GLN A 68 -2.82 -11.67 -0.62
C GLN A 68 -4.27 -11.95 -1.02
N GLY A 69 -4.60 -11.71 -2.28
CA GLY A 69 -5.92 -12.02 -2.87
C GLY A 69 -7.09 -11.23 -2.26
N GLY A 70 -8.31 -11.59 -2.66
CA GLY A 70 -9.54 -10.99 -2.13
C GLY A 70 -9.85 -9.56 -2.63
N SER A 71 -10.85 -8.94 -2.02
CA SER A 71 -11.13 -7.50 -2.11
C SER A 71 -10.82 -6.87 -0.75
N ILE A 72 -9.74 -6.10 -0.68
CA ILE A 72 -9.25 -5.51 0.56
C ILE A 72 -9.44 -4.00 0.49
N ILE A 73 -10.11 -3.44 1.50
CA ILE A 73 -10.24 -2.00 1.71
C ILE A 73 -9.51 -1.64 2.99
N THR A 74 -8.58 -0.70 2.93
CA THR A 74 -7.87 -0.26 4.14
C THR A 74 -7.89 1.25 4.24
N MET A 75 -8.27 1.77 5.40
CA MET A 75 -8.26 3.19 5.70
C MET A 75 -7.30 3.48 6.85
N HIS A 76 -6.39 4.43 6.64
CA HIS A 76 -5.52 4.96 7.67
C HIS A 76 -5.70 6.48 7.80
N SER A 77 -6.13 6.94 8.96
CA SER A 77 -6.42 8.37 9.14
C SER A 77 -5.15 9.21 9.36
N SER A 78 -4.09 8.69 9.99
CA SER A 78 -2.82 9.41 10.06
C SER A 78 -1.63 8.54 10.48
N GLY A 79 -0.43 8.91 10.03
CA GLY A 79 0.83 8.44 10.61
C GLY A 79 1.05 6.95 10.43
N VAL A 80 1.38 6.55 9.21
CA VAL A 80 1.73 5.17 8.87
C VAL A 80 3.21 5.09 8.54
N LYS A 81 3.91 4.21 9.23
CA LYS A 81 5.28 3.81 8.87
C LYS A 81 5.27 2.31 8.62
N THR A 82 5.76 1.93 7.44
CA THR A 82 5.87 0.53 7.08
C THR A 82 7.17 0.27 6.36
N GLU A 83 7.96 -0.70 6.79
CA GLU A 83 9.17 -1.05 6.03
C GLU A 83 8.77 -1.73 4.72
N THR A 84 7.94 -2.77 4.79
CA THR A 84 7.55 -3.57 3.63
C THR A 84 6.03 -3.74 3.47
N MET A 85 5.54 -3.45 2.26
CA MET A 85 4.14 -3.66 1.87
C MET A 85 4.01 -4.48 0.58
N PRO A 86 4.17 -5.81 0.64
CA PRO A 86 3.91 -6.67 -0.50
C PRO A 86 2.41 -6.92 -0.68
N THR A 87 1.93 -6.79 -1.91
CA THR A 87 0.59 -7.31 -2.30
C THR A 87 0.73 -8.28 -3.45
N LYS A 88 0.00 -9.40 -3.35
CA LYS A 88 -0.07 -10.41 -4.41
C LYS A 88 -1.53 -10.66 -4.83
N GLY A 89 -1.86 -10.32 -6.07
CA GLY A 89 -3.20 -10.52 -6.64
C GLY A 89 -4.31 -9.73 -5.94
N GLY A 90 -5.56 -10.02 -6.30
CA GLY A 90 -6.75 -9.41 -5.69
C GLY A 90 -7.05 -7.98 -6.16
N LYS A 91 -8.02 -7.36 -5.49
CA LYS A 91 -8.37 -5.95 -5.59
C LYS A 91 -8.05 -5.28 -4.26
N THR A 92 -7.21 -4.27 -4.26
CA THR A 92 -6.87 -3.54 -3.03
C THR A 92 -7.17 -2.07 -3.23
N GLU A 93 -7.98 -1.51 -2.35
CA GLU A 93 -8.22 -0.08 -2.25
C GLU A 93 -7.68 0.41 -0.91
N THR A 94 -6.80 1.40 -0.94
CA THR A 94 -6.22 1.95 0.28
C THR A 94 -6.35 3.47 0.30
N LEU A 95 -6.85 3.99 1.41
CA LEU A 95 -6.96 5.42 1.65
C LEU A 95 -6.07 5.82 2.83
N TYR A 96 -5.20 6.80 2.59
CA TYR A 96 -4.37 7.42 3.61
C TYR A 96 -4.68 8.91 3.68
N SER A 97 -5.18 9.38 4.83
CA SER A 97 -5.51 10.80 4.97
C SER A 97 -4.26 11.67 5.19
N SER A 98 -3.26 11.20 5.93
CA SER A 98 -2.00 11.95 6.09
C SER A 98 -0.80 11.12 6.54
N GLY A 99 0.39 11.53 6.10
CA GLY A 99 1.66 11.15 6.72
C GLY A 99 2.00 9.67 6.57
N VAL A 100 2.39 9.28 5.35
CA VAL A 100 2.81 7.91 5.03
C VAL A 100 4.30 7.87 4.72
N LYS A 101 5.01 6.96 5.38
CA LYS A 101 6.37 6.59 5.05
C LYS A 101 6.41 5.10 4.77
N THR A 102 6.90 4.73 3.59
CA THR A 102 7.10 3.34 3.22
C THR A 102 8.47 3.15 2.60
N GLU A 103 9.26 2.21 3.08
CA GLU A 103 10.55 1.94 2.43
C GLU A 103 10.31 1.18 1.13
N THR A 104 9.64 0.04 1.20
CA THR A 104 9.39 -0.81 0.04
C THR A 104 7.92 -1.14 -0.14
N LYS A 105 7.37 -0.77 -1.29
CA LYS A 105 6.02 -1.16 -1.72
C LYS A 105 6.11 -2.07 -2.94
N LEU A 106 5.68 -3.32 -2.79
CA LEU A 106 5.73 -4.33 -3.85
C LEU A 106 4.31 -4.70 -4.31
N THR A 107 4.15 -4.88 -5.61
CA THR A 107 2.89 -5.32 -6.23
C THR A 107 3.20 -6.44 -7.19
N GLN A 108 2.56 -7.57 -7.03
CA GLN A 108 2.66 -8.69 -7.95
C GLN A 108 1.25 -9.06 -8.44
N GLY A 109 0.91 -8.61 -9.65
CA GLY A 109 -0.43 -8.78 -10.22
C GLY A 109 -1.54 -8.05 -9.44
N GLY A 110 -2.80 -8.32 -9.82
CA GLY A 110 -3.97 -7.71 -9.20
C GLY A 110 -4.25 -6.27 -9.63
N ASN A 111 -5.24 -5.64 -8.98
CA ASN A 111 -5.59 -4.24 -9.18
C ASN A 111 -5.45 -3.49 -7.87
N ARG A 112 -4.62 -2.46 -7.84
CA ARG A 112 -4.49 -1.58 -6.68
C ARG A 112 -4.93 -0.17 -7.01
N LYS A 113 -5.80 0.38 -6.17
CA LYS A 113 -6.03 1.82 -6.08
C LYS A 113 -5.52 2.32 -4.74
N THR A 114 -4.79 3.42 -4.77
CA THR A 114 -4.37 4.07 -3.53
C THR A 114 -4.64 5.57 -3.64
N MET A 115 -5.30 6.12 -2.63
CA MET A 115 -5.52 7.55 -2.48
C MET A 115 -4.73 8.05 -1.28
N TYR A 116 -3.98 9.12 -1.49
CA TYR A 116 -3.28 9.83 -0.43
C TYR A 116 -3.74 11.28 -0.41
N SER A 117 -4.31 11.75 0.70
CA SER A 117 -4.71 13.16 0.79
C SER A 117 -3.50 14.08 1.02
N SER A 118 -2.50 13.65 1.80
CA SER A 118 -1.27 14.45 1.99
C SER A 118 -0.06 13.65 2.47
N GLY A 119 1.13 14.08 2.02
CA GLY A 119 2.41 13.76 2.65
C GLY A 119 2.81 12.29 2.54
N VAL A 120 3.36 11.91 1.40
CA VAL A 120 3.82 10.55 1.11
C VAL A 120 5.32 10.54 0.82
N LYS A 121 6.04 9.64 1.48
CA LYS A 121 7.42 9.29 1.13
C LYS A 121 7.49 7.79 0.88
N THR A 122 7.97 7.42 -0.31
CA THR A 122 8.26 6.05 -0.66
C THR A 122 9.68 5.95 -1.19
N GLU A 123 10.52 5.09 -0.64
CA GLU A 123 11.87 4.91 -1.19
C GLU A 123 11.80 4.09 -2.47
N THR A 124 11.26 2.88 -2.39
CA THR A 124 11.14 1.96 -3.52
C THR A 124 9.70 1.54 -3.73
N MET A 125 9.24 1.73 -4.96
CA MET A 125 7.96 1.25 -5.43
C MET A 125 8.17 0.34 -6.63
N LEU A 126 7.79 -0.93 -6.49
CA LEU A 126 7.92 -1.95 -7.53
C LEU A 126 6.55 -2.51 -7.90
N THR A 127 6.26 -2.54 -9.20
CA THR A 127 5.08 -3.19 -9.78
C THR A 127 5.54 -4.22 -10.79
N GLN A 128 5.16 -5.49 -10.55
CA GLN A 128 5.39 -6.62 -11.44
C GLN A 128 4.03 -7.17 -11.90
N GLY A 129 3.60 -6.77 -13.09
CA GLY A 129 2.26 -7.09 -13.61
C GLY A 129 1.11 -6.44 -12.82
N GLY A 130 -0.11 -6.58 -13.33
CA GLY A 130 -1.32 -5.99 -12.74
C GLY A 130 -1.49 -4.49 -13.06
N ASN A 131 -2.48 -3.86 -12.41
CA ASN A 131 -2.77 -2.44 -12.59
C ASN A 131 -2.63 -1.70 -11.26
N ARG A 132 -1.94 -0.57 -11.28
CA ARG A 132 -1.83 0.36 -10.16
C ARG A 132 -2.34 1.71 -10.59
N LYS A 133 -3.28 2.25 -9.82
CA LYS A 133 -3.68 3.65 -9.89
C LYS A 133 -3.39 4.32 -8.55
N THR A 134 -2.72 5.45 -8.57
CA THR A 134 -2.48 6.22 -7.36
C THR A 134 -2.86 7.67 -7.57
N MET A 135 -3.70 8.17 -6.66
CA MET A 135 -4.13 9.57 -6.62
C MET A 135 -3.54 10.24 -5.40
N HIS A 136 -3.07 11.47 -5.57
CA HIS A 136 -2.44 12.24 -4.51
C HIS A 136 -2.97 13.66 -4.51
N SER A 137 -3.56 14.13 -3.40
CA SER A 137 -3.99 15.53 -3.34
C SER A 137 -2.80 16.47 -3.11
N SER A 138 -1.78 16.06 -2.34
CA SER A 138 -0.56 16.87 -2.16
C SER A 138 0.67 16.08 -1.68
N GLY A 139 1.85 16.48 -2.17
CA GLY A 139 3.15 16.21 -1.54
C GLY A 139 3.59 14.75 -1.57
N VAL A 140 4.23 14.34 -2.68
CA VAL A 140 4.72 12.97 -2.89
C VAL A 140 6.20 12.99 -3.23
N LYS A 141 6.99 12.19 -2.51
CA LYS A 141 8.36 11.84 -2.91
C LYS A 141 8.44 10.33 -3.12
N THR A 142 8.84 9.92 -4.32
CA THR A 142 9.22 8.54 -4.62
C THR A 142 10.67 8.53 -5.10
N GLU A 143 11.55 7.75 -4.49
CA GLU A 143 12.95 7.73 -4.94
C GLU A 143 13.12 6.83 -6.16
N LYS A 144 12.59 5.61 -6.10
CA LYS A 144 12.63 4.63 -7.19
C LYS A 144 11.23 4.13 -7.51
N LEU A 145 10.82 4.32 -8.75
CA LEU A 145 9.62 3.72 -9.33
C LEU A 145 10.02 2.75 -10.44
N LEU A 146 9.71 1.47 -10.24
CA LEU A 146 10.06 0.37 -11.14
C LEU A 146 8.77 -0.34 -11.57
N THR A 147 8.54 -0.41 -12.87
CA THR A 147 7.40 -1.15 -13.45
C THR A 147 7.92 -2.21 -14.41
N GLN A 148 7.65 -3.48 -14.14
CA GLN A 148 7.99 -4.61 -15.01
C GLN A 148 6.70 -5.37 -15.36
N GLY A 149 6.15 -5.14 -16.54
CA GLY A 149 4.81 -5.63 -16.87
C GLY A 149 3.70 -4.89 -16.13
N GLY A 150 2.51 -4.82 -16.73
CA GLY A 150 1.34 -4.16 -16.14
C GLY A 150 1.32 -2.64 -16.33
N ASN A 151 0.39 -1.97 -15.67
CA ASN A 151 0.11 -0.55 -15.85
C ASN A 151 0.21 0.21 -14.52
N THR A 152 0.88 1.36 -14.57
CA THR A 152 0.98 2.30 -13.45
C THR A 152 0.47 3.66 -13.89
N GLU A 153 -0.54 4.17 -13.19
CA GLU A 153 -1.04 5.53 -13.33
C GLU A 153 -0.81 6.29 -12.02
N ASN A 154 -0.16 7.45 -12.13
CA ASN A 154 0.03 8.37 -11.02
C ASN A 154 -0.61 9.72 -11.34
N MET A 155 -1.61 10.11 -10.55
CA MET A 155 -2.43 11.30 -10.75
C MET A 155 -2.33 12.24 -9.54
N PRO A 156 -1.28 13.06 -9.46
CA PRO A 156 -1.17 14.08 -8.43
C PRO A 156 -1.92 15.37 -8.76
N SER A 157 -2.52 15.97 -7.73
CA SER A 157 -3.07 17.33 -7.80
C SER A 157 -2.01 18.41 -7.53
N SER A 158 -0.94 18.11 -6.77
CA SER A 158 0.16 19.06 -6.52
C SER A 158 1.47 18.41 -6.00
N ARG A 159 2.63 18.98 -6.36
CA ARG A 159 4.01 18.66 -5.90
C ARG A 159 4.35 17.17 -5.87
N VAL A 160 4.90 16.65 -6.97
CA VAL A 160 5.45 15.29 -7.06
C VAL A 160 6.90 15.30 -7.49
N LYS A 161 7.72 14.53 -6.76
CA LYS A 161 9.08 14.22 -7.14
C LYS A 161 9.22 12.71 -7.26
N THR A 162 9.62 12.24 -8.44
CA THR A 162 10.10 10.88 -8.66
C THR A 162 11.54 10.98 -9.13
N GLU A 163 12.50 10.44 -8.37
CA GLU A 163 13.93 10.62 -8.72
C GLU A 163 14.35 9.70 -9.85
N THR A 164 14.01 8.41 -9.75
CA THR A 164 14.28 7.41 -10.77
C THR A 164 12.98 6.71 -11.19
N MET A 165 12.75 6.63 -12.49
CA MET A 165 11.64 5.87 -13.06
C MET A 165 12.16 4.94 -14.14
N LEU A 166 11.91 3.63 -14.01
CA LEU A 166 12.19 2.62 -15.03
C LEU A 166 10.92 1.84 -15.34
N THR A 167 10.65 1.60 -16.62
CA THR A 167 9.51 0.80 -17.09
C THR A 167 9.96 -0.16 -18.17
N GLN A 168 9.65 -1.45 -18.00
CA GLN A 168 9.93 -2.51 -18.96
C GLN A 168 8.68 -3.37 -19.17
N GLY A 169 8.26 -3.57 -20.42
CA GLY A 169 7.14 -4.46 -20.76
C GLY A 169 5.76 -4.05 -20.19
N GLY A 170 5.61 -2.80 -19.76
CA GLY A 170 4.39 -2.24 -19.18
C GLY A 170 4.24 -0.74 -19.47
N THR A 171 3.26 -0.09 -18.86
CA THR A 171 3.02 1.36 -19.02
C THR A 171 3.15 2.10 -17.70
N THR A 172 3.77 3.27 -17.73
CA THR A 172 3.79 4.21 -16.60
C THR A 172 3.36 5.58 -17.09
N ALA A 173 2.23 6.08 -16.60
CA ALA A 173 1.74 7.42 -16.87
C ALA A 173 1.79 8.26 -15.58
N THR A 174 2.38 9.45 -15.65
CA THR A 174 2.36 10.43 -14.56
C THR A 174 1.77 11.73 -15.10
N LEU A 175 0.63 12.15 -14.58
CA LEU A 175 -0.05 13.38 -15.02
C LEU A 175 0.45 14.60 -14.21
N HIS A 176 1.11 15.53 -14.91
CA HIS A 176 1.55 16.88 -14.51
C HIS A 176 2.79 17.07 -13.61
N SER A 177 3.38 18.27 -13.80
CA SER A 177 4.61 18.89 -13.26
C SER A 177 5.54 17.97 -12.47
N THR A 178 6.46 17.33 -13.18
CA THR A 178 7.51 16.50 -12.61
C THR A 178 8.87 17.03 -13.04
N THR A 179 9.74 17.35 -12.09
CA THR A 179 11.19 17.22 -12.31
C THR A 179 11.50 15.75 -12.06
N ALA A 180 11.43 14.93 -13.11
CA ALA A 180 11.79 13.51 -13.06
C ALA A 180 12.90 13.26 -14.08
N LEU A 181 13.96 12.56 -13.66
CA LEU A 181 14.89 11.95 -14.61
C LEU A 181 14.21 10.68 -15.12
N ILE A 182 13.57 10.76 -16.28
CA ILE A 182 12.86 9.64 -16.87
C ILE A 182 13.83 8.87 -17.78
N LEU A 183 14.25 7.69 -17.34
CA LEU A 183 14.99 6.73 -18.17
C LEU A 183 14.00 5.66 -18.66
N ILE A 184 13.39 5.91 -19.83
CA ILE A 184 12.55 4.89 -20.49
C ILE A 184 13.46 3.94 -21.26
N LEU A 185 13.77 2.77 -20.70
CA LEU A 185 14.30 1.66 -21.50
C LEU A 185 13.13 0.94 -22.18
N VAL A 186 12.79 1.39 -23.39
CA VAL A 186 11.86 0.65 -24.25
C VAL A 186 12.53 -0.68 -24.63
N PRO A 187 11.88 -1.85 -24.47
CA PRO A 187 12.47 -3.10 -24.90
C PRO A 187 12.73 -3.04 -26.40
N ARG A 188 13.98 -3.32 -26.80
CA ARG A 188 14.35 -3.61 -28.17
C ARG A 188 13.48 -4.80 -28.60
N LEU A 189 12.60 -4.62 -29.59
CA LEU A 189 12.04 -5.77 -30.30
C LEU A 189 13.23 -6.49 -30.95
N ILE A 190 13.50 -7.71 -30.48
CA ILE A 190 14.29 -8.72 -31.21
C ILE A 190 13.28 -9.70 -31.79
#